data_AF-A0A1B8EZ99-F1
#
_entry.id   AF-A0A1B8EZ99-F1
#
_cell.length_a   1.000
_cell.length_b   1.000
_cell.length_c   1.000
_cell.angle_alpha   90.00
_cell.angle_beta   90.00
_cell.angle_gamma   90.00
#
_symmetry.space_group_name_H-M   'P 1'
#
loop_
_entity.id
_entity.type
_entity.pdbx_description
1 polymer ?
#
loop_
_entity_poly.entity_id
_entity_poly.type
_entity_poly.pdbx_seq_one_letter_code
_entity_poly.pdbx_strand_id
1 'polypeptide(L)'
;MDGDPSVEPQLDSFSLTLPLPYRCALIIVAAVWAWGANLQYLSFLKIDVPALIRYPGRQSLTEATHHLSTYRLATILSGSLGVSLVTFWIFSHRDAELVIFYDWMPMTYLLFLAVLFIIPLRYHSTTGRYHFLKTLRRVAVGGIAEAKDGKFGDILLADVLTSYSKILADLFISVCMFLTTNGSATEQPDRRCGGRFLVPLIIAIPSAIRFRQCLIEYGRVRDANHRSTSLVSTGSGGVHLANALKYATAFPVIILSALQRSSSDASTTATAAETSLYRLWLLAVIVNSLYSFYWDVANDWDLTLLSPARSNPEHPYGLRRKMVFRASEIYYVAIGLDFLLRITWTLKLSPHLDQFNDWEGGIFCIQALEVFRRWIWIFFRVETEWVRNTSTGLGQDDILLGDYSSGKDDDD
;
A
#
# COMPACT_ATOMS: atom_id res chain seq x y z
N MET A 1 -5.84 9.00 50.29
CA MET A 1 -6.37 10.07 49.44
C MET A 1 -6.94 9.39 48.23
N ASP A 2 -8.26 9.52 48.11
CA ASP A 2 -9.13 8.72 47.28
C ASP A 2 -8.86 8.96 45.80
N GLY A 3 -8.79 7.85 45.05
CA GLY A 3 -8.76 7.86 43.59
C GLY A 3 -10.13 8.29 43.10
N ASP A 4 -10.20 9.53 42.62
CA ASP A 4 -11.35 10.10 41.95
C ASP A 4 -11.61 9.35 40.63
N PRO A 5 -12.82 8.77 40.42
CA PRO A 5 -13.19 8.08 39.19
C PRO A 5 -13.66 9.04 38.07
N SER A 6 -13.42 10.35 38.19
CA SER A 6 -13.81 11.37 37.20
C SER A 6 -12.72 11.82 36.23
N VAL A 7 -11.58 11.13 36.15
CA VAL A 7 -10.60 11.44 35.09
C VAL A 7 -11.15 10.90 33.77
N GLU A 8 -11.87 11.76 33.04
CA GLU A 8 -12.16 11.56 31.61
C GLU A 8 -10.89 11.06 30.92
N PRO A 9 -10.97 10.09 29.99
CA PRO A 9 -9.79 9.60 29.30
C PRO A 9 -9.13 10.76 28.55
N GLN A 10 -8.09 11.33 29.16
CA GLN A 10 -7.36 12.45 28.60
C GLN A 10 -6.75 12.00 27.27
N LEU A 11 -7.02 12.75 26.21
CA LEU A 11 -6.35 12.55 24.93
C LEU A 11 -4.84 12.50 25.14
N ASP A 12 -4.17 11.52 24.54
CA ASP A 12 -2.73 11.43 24.63
C ASP A 12 -2.05 12.66 24.00
N SER A 13 -0.83 12.95 24.44
CA SER A 13 -0.05 14.13 24.00
C SER A 13 0.10 14.24 22.48
N PHE A 14 0.16 13.11 21.77
CA PHE A 14 0.23 13.05 20.32
C PHE A 14 -1.13 13.33 19.67
N SER A 15 -2.23 12.80 20.22
CA SER A 15 -3.60 13.11 19.78
C SER A 15 -3.98 14.57 19.96
N LEU A 16 -3.54 15.22 21.04
CA LEU A 16 -3.72 16.67 21.25
C LEU A 16 -3.02 17.53 20.19
N THR A 17 -1.88 17.03 19.67
CA THR A 17 -1.05 17.76 18.71
C THR A 17 -1.45 17.42 17.27
N LEU A 18 -1.76 16.17 17.02
CA LEU A 18 -2.01 15.65 15.68
C LEU A 18 -3.14 14.62 15.76
N PRO A 19 -4.41 15.05 15.76
CA PRO A 19 -5.54 14.14 15.80
C PRO A 19 -5.65 13.31 14.53
N LEU A 20 -6.43 12.22 14.60
CA LEU A 20 -6.53 11.19 13.56
C LEU A 20 -6.70 11.72 12.12
N PRO A 21 -7.58 12.70 11.84
CA PRO A 21 -7.80 13.12 10.46
C PRO A 21 -6.57 13.81 9.87
N TYR A 22 -5.82 14.58 10.67
CA TYR A 22 -4.58 15.19 10.23
C TYR A 22 -3.45 14.19 10.02
N ARG A 23 -3.42 13.08 10.77
CA ARG A 23 -2.49 11.97 10.53
C ARG A 23 -2.71 11.37 9.14
N CYS A 24 -3.97 11.07 8.80
CA CYS A 24 -4.36 10.59 7.48
C CYS A 24 -3.95 11.58 6.39
N ALA A 25 -4.26 12.87 6.60
CA ALA A 25 -3.91 13.94 5.67
C ALA A 25 -2.40 14.02 5.41
N LEU A 26 -1.57 13.97 6.46
CA LEU A 26 -0.11 14.00 6.34
C LEU A 26 0.42 12.83 5.50
N ILE A 27 -0.05 11.61 5.76
CA ILE A 27 0.38 10.43 5.00
C ILE A 27 -0.02 10.56 3.52
N ILE A 28 -1.25 11.03 3.24
CA ILE A 28 -1.73 11.25 1.87
C ILE A 28 -0.87 12.30 1.15
N VAL A 29 -0.55 13.42 1.79
CA VAL A 29 0.28 14.47 1.19
C VAL A 29 1.73 13.98 0.99
N ALA A 30 2.28 13.26 1.96
CA ALA A 30 3.59 12.63 1.84
C ALA A 30 3.65 11.64 0.67
N ALA A 31 2.56 10.91 0.39
CA ALA A 31 2.43 10.01 -0.75
C ALA A 31 2.66 10.73 -2.10
N VAL A 32 2.13 11.94 -2.24
CA VAL A 32 2.26 12.73 -3.47
C VAL A 32 3.72 13.16 -3.68
N TRP A 33 4.39 13.59 -2.61
CA TRP A 33 5.83 13.85 -2.62
C TRP A 33 6.64 12.60 -2.99
N ALA A 34 6.32 11.47 -2.36
CA ALA A 34 6.97 10.19 -2.57
C ALA A 34 6.82 9.70 -4.03
N TRP A 35 5.63 9.88 -4.62
CA TRP A 35 5.40 9.61 -6.04
C TRP A 35 6.18 10.55 -6.96
N GLY A 36 6.25 11.84 -6.63
CA GLY A 36 7.09 12.81 -7.35
C GLY A 36 8.57 12.40 -7.36
N ALA A 37 9.09 11.94 -6.23
CA ALA A 37 10.47 11.44 -6.10
C ALA A 37 10.72 10.18 -6.93
N ASN A 38 9.75 9.24 -6.98
CA ASN A 38 9.82 8.10 -7.89
C ASN A 38 9.98 8.55 -9.34
N LEU A 39 9.09 9.43 -9.79
CA LEU A 39 9.10 9.93 -11.17
C LEU A 39 10.38 10.70 -11.50
N GLN A 40 10.91 11.51 -10.57
CA GLN A 40 12.13 12.28 -10.81
C GLN A 40 13.34 11.36 -10.95
N TYR A 41 13.56 10.48 -9.97
CA TYR A 41 14.77 9.66 -9.95
C TYR A 41 14.76 8.59 -11.05
N LEU A 42 13.61 7.97 -11.34
CA LEU A 42 13.50 7.02 -12.46
C LEU A 42 13.68 7.73 -13.81
N SER A 43 13.19 8.97 -13.95
CA SER A 43 13.46 9.79 -15.15
C SER A 43 14.94 10.13 -15.31
N PHE A 44 15.68 10.37 -14.22
CA PHE A 44 17.13 10.57 -14.27
C PHE A 44 17.87 9.33 -14.79
N LEU A 45 17.36 8.14 -14.48
CA LEU A 45 17.84 6.86 -14.99
C LEU A 45 17.30 6.50 -16.38
N LYS A 46 16.62 7.45 -17.06
CA LYS A 46 16.02 7.27 -18.39
C LYS A 46 14.94 6.18 -18.45
N ILE A 47 14.28 5.88 -17.33
CA ILE A 47 13.11 5.02 -17.28
C ILE A 47 11.85 5.86 -17.50
N ASP A 48 11.14 5.63 -18.61
CA ASP A 48 9.88 6.31 -18.94
C ASP A 48 8.70 5.66 -18.20
N VAL A 49 8.52 6.05 -16.93
CA VAL A 49 7.40 5.58 -16.10
C VAL A 49 6.04 5.89 -16.72
N PRO A 50 5.75 7.13 -17.22
CA PRO A 50 4.51 7.42 -17.92
C PRO A 50 4.17 6.41 -19.02
N ALA A 51 5.14 6.06 -19.88
CA ALA A 51 4.92 5.08 -20.93
C ALA A 51 4.56 3.70 -20.38
N LEU A 52 5.23 3.23 -19.31
CA LEU A 52 4.97 1.93 -18.67
C LEU A 52 3.54 1.84 -18.09
N ILE A 53 3.04 2.93 -17.53
CA ILE A 53 1.68 2.98 -16.94
C ILE A 53 0.63 3.48 -17.94
N ARG A 54 0.99 3.68 -19.22
CA ARG A 54 0.12 4.23 -20.28
C ARG A 54 -0.49 5.59 -19.90
N TYR A 55 0.29 6.42 -19.23
CA TYR A 55 -0.02 7.82 -18.99
C TYR A 55 0.40 8.66 -20.21
N PRO A 56 -0.37 9.70 -20.60
CA PRO A 56 -0.02 10.54 -21.74
C PRO A 56 1.39 11.15 -21.58
N GLY A 57 2.23 10.92 -22.59
CA GLY A 57 3.56 11.52 -22.67
C GLY A 57 3.50 13.02 -22.94
N ARG A 58 4.61 13.70 -22.70
CA ARG A 58 4.76 15.13 -23.01
C ARG A 58 4.67 15.36 -24.51
N GLN A 59 3.88 16.36 -24.92
CA GLN A 59 3.75 16.73 -26.34
C GLN A 59 4.81 17.74 -26.78
N SER A 60 5.41 18.47 -25.82
CA SER A 60 6.42 19.48 -26.07
C SER A 60 7.48 19.54 -24.96
N LEU A 61 8.70 19.97 -25.31
CA LEU A 61 9.75 20.27 -24.35
C LEU A 61 9.42 21.45 -23.43
N THR A 62 8.47 22.31 -23.82
CA THR A 62 7.98 23.42 -23.00
C THR A 62 6.97 22.98 -21.93
N GLU A 63 6.37 21.80 -22.08
CA GLU A 63 5.44 21.26 -21.09
C GLU A 63 6.19 20.86 -19.81
N ALA A 64 5.62 21.09 -18.63
CA ALA A 64 6.26 20.69 -17.39
C ALA A 64 6.49 19.16 -17.34
N THR A 65 7.62 18.74 -16.76
CA THR A 65 7.86 17.31 -16.51
C THR A 65 6.80 16.73 -15.58
N HIS A 66 6.53 15.44 -15.68
CA HIS A 66 5.53 14.79 -14.82
C HIS A 66 5.89 14.89 -13.33
N HIS A 67 7.18 14.74 -12.97
CA HIS A 67 7.61 14.93 -11.59
C HIS A 67 7.44 16.37 -11.11
N LEU A 68 7.71 17.39 -11.95
CA LEU A 68 7.50 18.79 -11.58
C LEU A 68 6.02 19.10 -11.37
N SER A 69 5.15 18.57 -12.25
CA SER A 69 3.70 18.68 -12.09
C SER A 69 3.23 18.05 -10.77
N THR A 70 3.76 16.88 -10.42
CA THR A 70 3.49 16.22 -9.14
C THR A 70 3.99 17.05 -7.94
N TYR A 71 5.19 17.62 -8.01
CA TYR A 71 5.71 18.49 -6.94
C TYR A 71 4.94 19.79 -6.76
N ARG A 72 4.42 20.38 -7.85
CA ARG A 72 3.52 21.54 -7.76
C ARG A 72 2.25 21.18 -6.98
N LEU A 73 1.63 20.04 -7.29
CA LEU A 73 0.49 19.54 -6.53
C LEU A 73 0.88 19.29 -5.06
N ALA A 74 2.00 18.60 -4.82
CA ALA A 74 2.48 18.31 -3.47
C ALA A 74 2.73 19.58 -2.66
N THR A 75 3.28 20.63 -3.28
CA THR A 75 3.53 21.93 -2.66
C THR A 75 2.22 22.64 -2.28
N ILE A 76 1.22 22.64 -3.17
CA ILE A 76 -0.10 23.20 -2.87
C ILE A 76 -0.73 22.48 -1.68
N LEU A 77 -0.71 21.14 -1.69
CA LEU A 77 -1.25 20.31 -0.62
C LEU A 77 -0.50 20.51 0.71
N SER A 78 0.83 20.57 0.69
CA SER A 78 1.63 20.83 1.89
C SER A 78 1.41 22.23 2.44
N GLY A 79 1.30 23.25 1.58
CA GLY A 79 1.01 24.62 1.99
C GLY A 79 -0.37 24.72 2.65
N SER A 80 -1.41 24.16 2.03
CA SER A 80 -2.76 24.17 2.60
C SER A 80 -2.85 23.36 3.89
N LEU A 81 -2.16 22.20 3.98
CA LEU A 81 -2.10 21.40 5.19
C LEU A 81 -1.40 22.16 6.32
N GLY A 82 -0.27 22.81 6.03
CA GLY A 82 0.48 23.60 6.99
C GLY A 82 -0.36 24.76 7.54
N VAL A 83 -1.07 25.49 6.68
CA VAL A 83 -2.00 26.54 7.11
C VAL A 83 -3.10 25.97 8.00
N SER A 84 -3.74 24.87 7.60
CA SER A 84 -4.80 24.24 8.39
C SER A 84 -4.31 23.75 9.76
N LEU A 85 -3.16 23.06 9.81
CA LEU A 85 -2.55 22.55 11.04
C LEU A 85 -2.12 23.67 12.00
N VAL A 86 -1.43 24.69 11.49
CA VAL A 86 -0.99 25.82 12.31
C VAL A 86 -2.18 26.58 12.87
N THR A 87 -3.22 26.79 12.05
CA THR A 87 -4.47 27.42 12.50
C THR A 87 -5.14 26.59 13.59
N PHE A 88 -5.22 25.27 13.40
CA PHE A 88 -5.74 24.35 14.41
C PHE A 88 -4.94 24.45 15.73
N TRP A 89 -3.61 24.45 15.70
CA TRP A 89 -2.79 24.58 16.90
C TRP A 89 -2.94 25.92 17.62
N ILE A 90 -3.08 27.01 16.85
CA ILE A 90 -3.31 28.34 17.41
C ILE A 90 -4.63 28.39 18.16
N PHE A 91 -5.68 27.72 17.67
CA PHE A 91 -6.99 27.74 18.31
C PHE A 91 -7.19 26.68 19.39
N SER A 92 -6.61 25.48 19.21
CA SER A 92 -6.80 24.38 20.14
C SER A 92 -5.89 24.46 21.35
N HIS A 93 -4.74 25.12 21.26
CA HIS A 93 -3.76 25.26 22.35
C HIS A 93 -3.32 23.93 22.98
N ARG A 94 -3.54 22.79 22.30
CA ARG A 94 -3.40 21.43 22.85
C ARG A 94 -4.29 21.19 24.09
N ASP A 95 -5.34 21.97 24.26
CA ASP A 95 -6.40 21.75 25.24
C ASP A 95 -7.39 20.72 24.69
N ALA A 96 -7.78 19.75 25.52
CA ALA A 96 -8.60 18.62 25.06
C ALA A 96 -9.99 19.06 24.61
N GLU A 97 -10.65 19.96 25.35
CA GLU A 97 -11.99 20.45 24.99
C GLU A 97 -11.94 21.23 23.68
N LEU A 98 -10.93 22.08 23.50
CA LEU A 98 -10.78 22.85 22.27
C LEU A 98 -10.38 21.98 21.07
N VAL A 99 -9.56 20.94 21.26
CA VAL A 99 -9.26 19.95 20.21
C VAL A 99 -10.54 19.30 19.69
N ILE A 100 -11.41 18.86 20.61
CA ILE A 100 -12.71 18.24 20.30
C ILE A 100 -13.66 19.25 19.64
N PHE A 101 -13.73 20.46 20.18
CA PHE A 101 -14.60 21.53 19.66
C PHE A 101 -14.25 21.95 18.23
N TYR A 102 -12.96 21.94 17.87
CA TYR A 102 -12.48 22.32 16.54
C TYR A 102 -12.31 21.13 15.58
N ASP A 103 -12.94 19.98 15.82
CA ASP A 103 -12.83 18.78 15.00
C ASP A 103 -13.23 18.96 13.53
N TRP A 104 -14.12 19.92 13.26
CA TRP A 104 -14.55 20.30 11.92
C TRP A 104 -13.40 20.85 11.07
N MET A 105 -12.33 21.42 11.66
CA MET A 105 -11.17 21.92 10.92
C MET A 105 -10.40 20.78 10.21
N PRO A 106 -9.91 19.74 10.91
CA PRO A 106 -9.30 18.58 10.28
C PRO A 106 -10.24 17.90 9.27
N MET A 107 -11.54 17.79 9.58
CA MET A 107 -12.52 17.15 8.69
C MET A 107 -12.77 17.97 7.41
N THR A 108 -12.81 19.29 7.51
CA THR A 108 -12.89 20.19 6.35
C THR A 108 -11.65 20.05 5.48
N TYR A 109 -10.47 19.85 6.08
CA TYR A 109 -9.26 19.60 5.33
C TYR A 109 -9.29 18.25 4.59
N LEU A 110 -9.78 17.18 5.22
CA LEU A 110 -9.99 15.90 4.55
C LEU A 110 -10.98 16.00 3.39
N LEU A 111 -12.07 16.76 3.58
CA LEU A 111 -13.03 17.04 2.49
C LEU A 111 -12.37 17.81 1.35
N PHE A 112 -11.55 18.81 1.66
CA PHE A 112 -10.77 19.55 0.67
C PHE A 112 -9.82 18.63 -0.12
N LEU A 113 -9.11 17.72 0.53
CA LEU A 113 -8.30 16.71 -0.13
C LEU A 113 -9.15 15.84 -1.07
N ALA A 114 -10.27 15.29 -0.58
CA ALA A 114 -11.16 14.45 -1.37
C ALA A 114 -11.66 15.19 -2.62
N VAL A 115 -12.10 16.45 -2.46
CA VAL A 115 -12.51 17.33 -3.57
C VAL A 115 -11.39 17.53 -4.58
N LEU A 116 -10.16 17.79 -4.13
CA LEU A 116 -9.02 17.97 -5.04
C LEU A 116 -8.66 16.72 -5.84
N PHE A 117 -8.84 15.52 -5.27
CA PHE A 117 -8.55 14.26 -5.97
C PHE A 117 -9.71 13.79 -6.85
N ILE A 118 -10.97 14.10 -6.48
CA ILE A 118 -12.18 13.60 -7.15
C ILE A 118 -12.74 14.59 -8.17
N ILE A 119 -12.78 15.89 -7.86
CA ILE A 119 -13.46 16.88 -8.69
C ILE A 119 -12.47 17.44 -9.74
N PRO A 120 -12.81 17.37 -11.05
CA PRO A 120 -11.97 17.92 -12.11
C PRO A 120 -12.07 19.46 -12.13
N LEU A 121 -11.32 20.12 -11.24
CA LEU A 121 -11.19 21.59 -11.27
C LEU A 121 -10.43 22.02 -12.53
N ARG A 122 -11.05 22.86 -13.37
CA ARG A 122 -10.58 23.28 -14.70
C ARG A 122 -9.17 23.88 -14.74
N TYR A 123 -8.69 24.44 -13.63
CA TYR A 123 -7.40 25.14 -13.54
C TYR A 123 -6.20 24.26 -13.13
N HIS A 124 -6.43 22.99 -12.83
CA HIS A 124 -5.38 22.03 -12.43
C HIS A 124 -5.35 20.87 -13.43
N SER A 125 -4.26 20.08 -13.46
CA SER A 125 -4.08 18.96 -14.42
C SER A 125 -5.28 18.00 -14.44
N THR A 126 -6.19 18.22 -15.39
CA THR A 126 -7.43 17.46 -15.56
C THR A 126 -7.15 16.04 -16.04
N THR A 127 -6.13 15.88 -16.88
CA THR A 127 -5.66 14.59 -17.40
C THR A 127 -5.15 13.67 -16.28
N GLY A 128 -4.34 14.20 -15.36
CA GLY A 128 -3.79 13.43 -14.24
C GLY A 128 -4.87 12.80 -13.37
N ARG A 129 -5.81 13.62 -12.93
CA ARG A 129 -6.93 13.18 -12.07
C ARG A 129 -7.87 12.22 -12.79
N TYR A 130 -8.21 12.50 -14.05
CA TYR A 130 -9.05 11.61 -14.84
C TYR A 130 -8.42 10.21 -14.96
N HIS A 131 -7.12 10.13 -15.27
CA HIS A 131 -6.40 8.86 -15.32
C HIS A 131 -6.35 8.15 -13.97
N PHE A 132 -6.07 8.89 -12.89
CA PHE A 132 -6.08 8.34 -11.54
C PHE A 132 -7.44 7.74 -11.17
N LEU A 133 -8.53 8.51 -11.33
CA LEU A 133 -9.88 8.07 -11.01
C LEU A 133 -10.36 6.91 -11.91
N LYS A 134 -10.02 6.93 -13.20
CA LYS A 134 -10.30 5.83 -14.13
C LYS A 134 -9.61 4.54 -13.69
N THR A 135 -8.33 4.63 -13.32
CA THR A 135 -7.53 3.50 -12.80
C THR A 135 -8.11 3.00 -11.48
N LEU A 136 -8.39 3.92 -10.54
CA LEU A 136 -8.97 3.59 -9.24
C LEU A 136 -10.33 2.89 -9.37
N ARG A 137 -11.23 3.40 -10.23
CA ARG A 137 -12.52 2.78 -10.52
C ARG A 137 -12.35 1.38 -11.09
N ARG A 138 -11.44 1.21 -12.06
CA ARG A 138 -11.17 -0.08 -12.71
C ARG A 138 -10.61 -1.12 -11.73
N VAL A 139 -9.69 -0.69 -10.87
CA VAL A 139 -9.11 -1.49 -9.79
C VAL A 139 -10.18 -1.87 -8.76
N ALA A 140 -11.02 -0.92 -8.32
CA ALA A 140 -12.03 -1.15 -7.28
C ALA A 140 -13.19 -2.05 -7.73
N VAL A 141 -13.80 -1.75 -8.88
CA VAL A 141 -15.03 -2.45 -9.36
C VAL A 141 -14.71 -3.80 -10.01
N GLY A 142 -13.51 -3.95 -10.58
CA GLY A 142 -13.14 -5.14 -11.35
C GLY A 142 -13.33 -4.90 -12.84
N GLY A 143 -12.19 -4.74 -13.53
CA GLY A 143 -12.15 -4.51 -14.97
C GLY A 143 -10.72 -4.30 -15.45
N ILE A 144 -9.76 -5.00 -14.82
CA ILE A 144 -8.30 -4.81 -15.02
C ILE A 144 -8.00 -4.66 -16.50
N ALA A 145 -7.24 -3.63 -16.83
CA ALA A 145 -6.76 -3.40 -18.18
C ALA A 145 -6.07 -4.66 -18.72
N GLU A 146 -6.21 -4.90 -20.02
CA GLU A 146 -5.36 -5.91 -20.67
C GLU A 146 -3.89 -5.49 -20.57
N ALA A 147 -2.99 -6.45 -20.79
CA ALA A 147 -1.55 -6.23 -20.83
C ALA A 147 -1.15 -4.96 -21.59
N LYS A 148 -1.70 -4.80 -22.80
CA LYS A 148 -1.46 -3.66 -23.70
C LYS A 148 -2.04 -2.32 -23.21
N ASP A 149 -3.08 -2.36 -22.37
CA ASP A 149 -3.94 -1.20 -22.02
C ASP A 149 -3.59 -0.54 -20.67
N GLY A 150 -2.45 -0.89 -20.08
CA GLY A 150 -1.99 -0.29 -18.82
C GLY A 150 -2.22 -1.15 -17.58
N LYS A 151 -2.24 -2.48 -17.73
CA LYS A 151 -2.28 -3.47 -16.62
C LYS A 151 -1.25 -3.17 -15.54
N PHE A 152 -0.04 -2.76 -15.91
CA PHE A 152 1.00 -2.43 -14.93
C PHE A 152 0.60 -1.27 -14.00
N GLY A 153 -0.04 -0.22 -14.54
CA GLY A 153 -0.56 0.88 -13.73
C GLY A 153 -1.66 0.45 -12.76
N ASP A 154 -2.55 -0.46 -13.18
CA ASP A 154 -3.58 -1.04 -12.31
C ASP A 154 -2.97 -1.85 -11.16
N ILE A 155 -1.96 -2.68 -11.47
CA ILE A 155 -1.24 -3.50 -10.49
C ILE A 155 -0.51 -2.59 -9.50
N LEU A 156 0.22 -1.60 -10.01
CA LEU A 156 0.98 -0.65 -9.19
C LEU A 156 0.08 0.09 -8.20
N LEU A 157 -1.06 0.63 -8.67
CA LEU A 157 -2.02 1.32 -7.82
C LEU A 157 -2.64 0.37 -6.79
N ALA A 158 -3.05 -0.83 -7.21
CA ALA A 158 -3.67 -1.79 -6.31
C ALA A 158 -2.70 -2.27 -5.22
N ASP A 159 -1.41 -2.44 -5.55
CA ASP A 159 -0.37 -2.77 -4.56
C ASP A 159 -0.08 -1.62 -3.61
N VAL A 160 -0.10 -0.37 -4.08
CA VAL A 160 -0.07 0.80 -3.19
C VAL A 160 -1.24 0.78 -2.22
N LEU A 161 -2.47 0.50 -2.68
CA LEU A 161 -3.65 0.43 -1.81
C LEU A 161 -3.50 -0.60 -0.67
N THR A 162 -2.78 -1.71 -0.88
CA THR A 162 -2.56 -2.70 0.20
C THR A 162 -1.81 -2.11 1.41
N SER A 163 -0.81 -1.27 1.14
CA SER A 163 -0.05 -0.54 2.15
C SER A 163 -0.86 0.57 2.81
N TYR A 164 -1.93 1.03 2.15
CA TYR A 164 -2.87 2.06 2.65
C TYR A 164 -4.10 1.50 3.38
N SER A 165 -4.24 0.18 3.50
CA SER A 165 -5.40 -0.47 4.15
C SER A 165 -5.79 0.12 5.52
N LYS A 166 -4.80 0.40 6.38
CA LYS A 166 -5.02 1.06 7.69
C LYS A 166 -5.37 2.55 7.56
N ILE A 167 -4.74 3.29 6.65
CA ILE A 167 -5.10 4.69 6.39
C ILE A 167 -6.55 4.79 5.90
N LEU A 168 -7.00 3.87 5.03
CA LEU A 168 -8.39 3.81 4.58
C LEU A 168 -9.36 3.52 5.74
N ALA A 169 -8.96 2.65 6.66
CA ALA A 169 -9.73 2.38 7.87
C ALA A 169 -9.79 3.61 8.80
N ASP A 170 -8.70 4.33 8.99
CA ASP A 170 -8.63 5.53 9.83
C ASP A 170 -9.39 6.71 9.22
N LEU A 171 -9.40 6.85 7.89
CA LEU A 171 -10.28 7.77 7.17
C LEU A 171 -11.75 7.44 7.43
N PHE A 172 -12.11 6.16 7.38
CA PHE A 172 -13.47 5.73 7.70
C PHE A 172 -13.81 5.99 9.17
N ILE A 173 -12.92 5.67 10.11
CA ILE A 173 -13.12 5.93 11.55
C ILE A 173 -13.32 7.43 11.78
N SER A 174 -12.50 8.29 11.17
CA SER A 174 -12.63 9.75 11.26
C SER A 174 -14.01 10.24 10.82
N VAL A 175 -14.50 9.76 9.66
CA VAL A 175 -15.83 10.11 9.16
C VAL A 175 -16.93 9.54 10.03
N CYS A 176 -16.78 8.30 10.48
CA CYS A 176 -17.78 7.62 11.30
C CYS A 176 -17.97 8.32 12.65
N MET A 177 -16.88 8.67 13.34
CA MET A 177 -16.92 9.39 14.62
C MET A 177 -17.49 10.79 14.44
N PHE A 178 -17.09 11.52 13.39
CA PHE A 178 -17.61 12.86 13.08
C PHE A 178 -19.13 12.89 12.87
N LEU A 179 -19.68 11.82 12.29
CA LEU A 179 -21.11 11.70 12.00
C LEU A 179 -21.91 11.07 13.15
N THR A 180 -21.25 10.61 14.21
CA THR A 180 -21.91 10.03 15.38
C THR A 180 -22.46 11.15 16.26
N THR A 181 -23.68 10.99 16.78
CA THR A 181 -24.29 11.96 17.70
C THR A 181 -23.40 12.13 18.94
N ASN A 182 -22.97 13.37 19.21
CA ASN A 182 -22.00 13.71 20.26
C ASN A 182 -20.62 13.05 20.12
N GLY A 183 -20.27 12.53 18.94
CA GLY A 183 -18.92 12.05 18.67
C GLY A 183 -18.04 13.14 18.03
N SER A 184 -16.73 12.97 18.12
CA SER A 184 -15.75 13.85 17.48
C SER A 184 -14.69 13.06 16.71
N ALA A 185 -14.29 13.54 15.54
CA ALA A 185 -13.19 12.91 14.77
C ALA A 185 -11.81 13.07 15.42
N THR A 186 -11.70 13.93 16.43
CA THR A 186 -10.44 14.23 17.14
C THR A 186 -10.35 13.62 18.52
N GLU A 187 -11.42 12.96 18.97
CA GLU A 187 -11.40 12.09 20.15
C GLU A 187 -10.50 10.86 19.96
N GLN A 188 -10.34 10.08 21.03
CA GLN A 188 -9.62 8.81 20.94
C GLN A 188 -10.26 7.91 19.86
N PRO A 189 -9.50 7.43 18.86
CA PRO A 189 -10.07 6.69 17.73
C PRO A 189 -10.89 5.46 18.13
N ASP A 190 -12.20 5.50 17.88
CA ASP A 190 -13.08 4.34 18.06
C ASP A 190 -12.92 3.36 16.88
N ARG A 191 -12.07 2.36 17.09
CA ARG A 191 -11.80 1.26 16.14
C ARG A 191 -12.99 0.30 15.96
N ARG A 192 -14.12 0.56 16.62
CA ARG A 192 -15.41 -0.14 16.49
C ARG A 192 -16.51 0.73 15.91
N CYS A 193 -16.19 1.97 15.52
CA CYS A 193 -17.17 2.83 14.90
C CYS A 193 -17.75 2.15 13.64
N GLY A 194 -19.08 2.12 13.53
CA GLY A 194 -19.77 1.37 12.48
C GLY A 194 -19.87 -0.15 12.70
N GLY A 195 -19.55 -0.62 13.91
CA GLY A 195 -19.73 -2.00 14.37
C GLY A 195 -18.46 -2.85 14.30
N ARG A 196 -18.59 -4.09 14.82
CA ARG A 196 -17.46 -5.02 15.02
C ARG A 196 -16.69 -5.39 13.75
N PHE A 197 -17.37 -5.44 12.60
CA PHE A 197 -16.80 -6.03 11.38
C PHE A 197 -16.47 -5.01 10.28
N LEU A 198 -16.99 -3.78 10.36
CA LEU A 198 -16.87 -2.83 9.26
C LEU A 198 -15.42 -2.35 9.05
N VAL A 199 -14.73 -1.96 10.12
CA VAL A 199 -13.30 -1.58 10.07
C VAL A 199 -12.43 -2.74 9.55
N PRO A 200 -12.52 -3.99 10.07
CA PRO A 200 -11.83 -5.15 9.49
C PRO A 200 -12.12 -5.37 8.00
N LEU A 201 -13.38 -5.22 7.58
CA LEU A 201 -13.76 -5.37 6.17
C LEU A 201 -13.07 -4.31 5.30
N ILE A 202 -13.02 -3.05 5.75
CA ILE A 202 -12.32 -1.97 5.04
C ILE A 202 -10.83 -2.28 4.90
N ILE A 203 -10.18 -2.76 5.96
CA ILE A 203 -8.77 -3.20 5.92
C ILE A 203 -8.56 -4.34 4.90
N ALA A 204 -9.55 -5.23 4.74
CA ALA A 204 -9.48 -6.34 3.80
C ALA A 204 -9.70 -5.95 2.33
N ILE A 205 -10.33 -4.80 2.04
CA ILE A 205 -10.69 -4.37 0.67
C ILE A 205 -9.48 -4.38 -0.28
N PRO A 206 -8.32 -3.76 0.04
CA PRO A 206 -7.18 -3.76 -0.89
C PRO A 206 -6.65 -5.15 -1.23
N SER A 207 -6.55 -6.05 -0.24
CA SER A 207 -6.13 -7.44 -0.46
C SER A 207 -7.17 -8.21 -1.27
N ALA A 208 -8.47 -7.97 -1.05
CA ALA A 208 -9.55 -8.56 -1.85
C ALA A 208 -9.53 -8.10 -3.31
N ILE A 209 -9.22 -6.82 -3.54
CA ILE A 209 -8.99 -6.28 -4.88
C ILE A 209 -7.87 -7.06 -5.56
N ARG A 210 -6.68 -7.17 -4.94
CA ARG A 210 -5.55 -7.89 -5.55
C ARG A 210 -5.81 -9.37 -5.73
N PHE A 211 -6.45 -10.03 -4.76
CA PHE A 211 -6.88 -11.42 -4.86
C PHE A 211 -7.76 -11.64 -6.10
N ARG A 212 -8.83 -10.83 -6.24
CA ARG A 212 -9.71 -10.87 -7.41
C ARG A 212 -8.94 -10.60 -8.69
N GLN A 213 -8.03 -9.62 -8.67
CA GLN A 213 -7.24 -9.27 -9.85
C GLN A 213 -6.41 -10.45 -10.35
N CYS A 214 -5.72 -11.13 -9.43
CA CYS A 214 -4.91 -12.30 -9.75
C CYS A 214 -5.74 -13.49 -10.25
N LEU A 215 -6.95 -13.71 -9.71
CA LEU A 215 -7.85 -14.76 -10.20
C LEU A 215 -8.39 -14.48 -11.61
N ILE A 216 -8.72 -13.22 -11.92
CA ILE A 216 -9.14 -12.82 -13.27
C ILE A 216 -8.02 -13.09 -14.28
N GLU A 217 -6.78 -12.75 -13.94
CA GLU A 217 -5.62 -13.02 -14.80
C GLU A 217 -5.34 -14.52 -14.99
N TYR A 218 -5.48 -15.31 -13.93
CA TYR A 218 -5.40 -16.76 -14.04
C TYR A 218 -6.47 -17.31 -15.00
N GLY A 219 -7.72 -16.84 -14.86
CA GLY A 219 -8.81 -17.20 -15.78
C GLY A 219 -8.52 -16.81 -17.22
N ARG A 220 -7.99 -15.60 -17.47
CA ARG A 220 -7.60 -15.12 -18.81
C ARG A 220 -6.55 -16.01 -19.47
N VAL A 221 -5.49 -16.39 -18.76
CA VAL A 221 -4.45 -17.29 -19.29
C VAL A 221 -5.02 -18.68 -19.58
N ARG A 222 -5.83 -19.21 -18.67
CA ARG A 222 -6.49 -20.51 -18.86
C ARG A 222 -7.41 -20.51 -20.09
N ASP A 223 -8.23 -19.48 -20.24
CA ASP A 223 -9.14 -19.32 -21.38
C ASP A 223 -8.37 -19.15 -22.69
N ALA A 224 -7.26 -18.40 -22.69
CA ALA A 224 -6.39 -18.25 -23.86
C ALA A 224 -5.80 -19.61 -24.29
N ASN A 225 -5.31 -20.41 -23.34
CA ASN A 225 -4.81 -21.77 -23.61
C ASN A 225 -5.89 -22.71 -24.15
N HIS A 226 -7.13 -22.60 -23.66
CA HIS A 226 -8.24 -23.41 -24.19
C HIS A 226 -8.65 -23.03 -25.62
N ARG A 227 -8.50 -21.75 -25.99
CA ARG A 227 -8.87 -21.24 -27.34
C ARG A 227 -7.73 -21.35 -28.35
N SER A 228 -6.48 -21.44 -27.88
CA SER A 228 -5.31 -21.58 -28.74
C SER A 228 -5.21 -23.03 -29.25
N THR A 229 -5.37 -23.23 -30.55
CA THR A 229 -5.03 -24.47 -31.26
C THR A 229 -3.53 -24.55 -31.62
N SER A 230 -2.74 -23.55 -31.21
CA SER A 230 -1.29 -23.52 -31.43
C SER A 230 -0.57 -24.40 -30.40
N LEU A 231 0.50 -25.09 -30.84
CA LEU A 231 1.44 -25.84 -29.99
C LEU A 231 2.16 -24.97 -28.93
N VAL A 232 2.00 -23.65 -29.00
CA VAL A 232 2.58 -22.69 -28.05
C VAL A 232 1.56 -22.38 -26.95
N SER A 233 1.71 -23.04 -25.81
CA SER A 233 0.96 -22.72 -24.58
C SER A 233 1.48 -21.42 -23.96
N THR A 234 0.59 -20.52 -23.55
CA THR A 234 0.95 -19.25 -22.86
C THR A 234 1.39 -19.45 -21.39
N GLY A 235 1.90 -20.65 -21.05
CA GLY A 235 2.21 -21.11 -19.70
C GLY A 235 0.97 -21.55 -18.91
N SER A 236 1.15 -22.17 -17.73
CA SER A 236 0.04 -22.72 -16.92
C SER A 236 -0.82 -21.68 -16.20
N GLY A 237 -0.42 -20.40 -16.21
CA GLY A 237 -1.02 -19.34 -15.39
C GLY A 237 -0.76 -19.50 -13.89
N GLY A 238 0.00 -20.51 -13.46
CA GLY A 238 0.21 -20.85 -12.05
C GLY A 238 0.76 -19.69 -11.20
N VAL A 239 1.56 -18.80 -11.79
CA VAL A 239 2.07 -17.61 -11.10
C VAL A 239 0.93 -16.67 -10.67
N HIS A 240 -0.14 -16.54 -11.46
CA HIS A 240 -1.27 -15.68 -11.10
C HIS A 240 -2.05 -16.28 -9.93
N LEU A 241 -2.21 -17.61 -9.90
CA LEU A 241 -2.81 -18.29 -8.77
C LEU A 241 -1.94 -18.21 -7.51
N ALA A 242 -0.61 -18.35 -7.65
CA ALA A 242 0.33 -18.14 -6.55
C ALA A 242 0.20 -16.71 -6.00
N ASN A 243 0.13 -15.70 -6.87
CA ASN A 243 -0.08 -14.32 -6.46
C ASN A 243 -1.43 -14.12 -5.77
N ALA A 244 -2.50 -14.77 -6.25
CA ALA A 244 -3.79 -14.75 -5.58
C ALA A 244 -3.66 -15.33 -4.16
N LEU A 245 -3.02 -16.49 -4.02
CA LEU A 245 -2.79 -17.12 -2.72
C LEU A 245 -2.03 -16.19 -1.77
N LYS A 246 -1.00 -15.47 -2.26
CA LYS A 246 -0.29 -14.45 -1.48
C LYS A 246 -1.25 -13.45 -0.86
N TYR A 247 -2.11 -12.79 -1.64
CA TYR A 247 -3.06 -11.82 -1.08
C TYR A 247 -4.14 -12.46 -0.21
N ALA A 248 -4.53 -13.71 -0.48
CA ALA A 248 -5.46 -14.44 0.37
C ALA A 248 -4.92 -14.70 1.79
N THR A 249 -3.59 -14.82 1.96
CA THR A 249 -2.99 -15.00 3.29
C THR A 249 -3.21 -13.80 4.23
N ALA A 250 -3.63 -12.63 3.73
CA ALA A 250 -3.96 -11.49 4.57
C ALA A 250 -5.31 -11.66 5.30
N PHE A 251 -6.27 -12.41 4.74
CA PHE A 251 -7.61 -12.53 5.34
C PHE A 251 -7.60 -13.24 6.70
N PRO A 252 -6.92 -14.38 6.89
CA PRO A 252 -6.82 -15.00 8.20
C PRO A 252 -6.25 -14.06 9.26
N VAL A 253 -5.23 -13.26 8.92
CA VAL A 253 -4.67 -12.26 9.85
C VAL A 253 -5.74 -11.27 10.29
N ILE A 254 -6.47 -10.68 9.33
CA ILE A 254 -7.50 -9.67 9.61
C ILE A 254 -8.66 -10.26 10.43
N ILE A 255 -9.15 -11.44 10.04
CA ILE A 255 -10.26 -12.13 10.73
C ILE A 255 -9.86 -12.46 12.17
N LEU A 256 -8.70 -13.07 12.37
CA LEU A 256 -8.23 -13.46 13.71
C LEU A 256 -7.99 -12.23 14.58
N SER A 257 -7.46 -11.14 14.02
CA SER A 257 -7.30 -9.86 14.74
C SER A 257 -8.66 -9.27 15.18
N ALA A 258 -9.71 -9.46 14.37
CA ALA A 258 -11.07 -9.01 14.71
C ALA A 258 -11.75 -9.92 15.75
N LEU A 259 -11.47 -11.24 15.72
CA LEU A 259 -11.98 -12.20 16.70
C LEU A 259 -11.35 -11.98 18.07
N GLN A 260 -10.02 -11.85 18.13
CA GLN A 260 -9.29 -11.63 19.39
C GLN A 260 -9.74 -10.36 20.12
N ARG A 261 -9.88 -9.23 19.40
CA ARG A 261 -10.38 -7.97 19.98
C ARG A 261 -11.78 -8.08 20.59
N SER A 262 -12.60 -9.03 20.16
CA SER A 262 -13.90 -9.27 20.77
C SER A 262 -13.88 -10.26 21.91
N SER A 263 -12.91 -11.18 21.92
CA SER A 263 -12.75 -12.13 23.02
C SER A 263 -12.19 -11.44 24.26
N SER A 264 -11.23 -10.52 24.10
CA SER A 264 -10.60 -9.77 25.20
C SER A 264 -11.58 -8.92 26.02
N ASP A 265 -12.72 -8.54 25.45
CA ASP A 265 -13.77 -7.81 26.17
C ASP A 265 -14.66 -8.69 27.05
N ALA A 266 -14.71 -10.00 26.76
CA ALA A 266 -15.67 -10.92 27.35
C ALA A 266 -15.09 -11.71 28.54
N SER A 267 -13.77 -11.67 28.78
CA SER A 267 -13.10 -12.52 29.78
C SER A 267 -11.94 -11.82 30.49
N THR A 268 -11.97 -11.79 31.82
CA THR A 268 -10.89 -11.29 32.69
C THR A 268 -9.79 -12.34 32.95
N THR A 269 -9.94 -13.55 32.41
CA THR A 269 -8.99 -14.68 32.55
C THR A 269 -8.68 -15.26 31.18
N ALA A 270 -7.40 -15.29 30.82
CA ALA A 270 -6.92 -15.81 29.55
C ALA A 270 -7.28 -17.30 29.41
N THR A 271 -8.29 -17.59 28.59
CA THR A 271 -8.74 -18.97 28.37
C THR A 271 -7.80 -19.71 27.41
N ALA A 272 -7.80 -21.05 27.44
CA ALA A 272 -7.08 -21.87 26.46
C ALA A 272 -7.48 -21.56 25.00
N ALA A 273 -8.71 -21.07 24.80
CA ALA A 273 -9.21 -20.62 23.51
C ALA A 273 -8.52 -19.34 23.01
N GLU A 274 -8.32 -18.33 23.88
CA GLU A 274 -7.59 -17.10 23.53
C GLU A 274 -6.13 -17.36 23.16
N THR A 275 -5.48 -18.26 23.90
CA THR A 275 -4.11 -18.70 23.59
C THR A 275 -4.04 -19.38 22.21
N SER A 276 -5.05 -20.20 21.89
CA SER A 276 -5.13 -20.88 20.59
C SER A 276 -5.38 -19.90 19.45
N LEU A 277 -6.26 -18.91 19.64
CA LEU A 277 -6.50 -17.83 18.68
C LEU A 277 -5.23 -17.01 18.43
N TYR A 278 -4.47 -16.68 19.48
CA TYR A 278 -3.19 -15.98 19.35
C TYR A 278 -2.15 -16.78 18.57
N ARG A 279 -2.02 -18.08 18.82
CA ARG A 279 -1.10 -18.94 18.05
C ARG A 279 -1.49 -19.02 16.58
N LEU A 280 -2.78 -19.15 16.28
CA LEU A 280 -3.27 -19.19 14.91
C LEU A 280 -3.07 -17.84 14.21
N TRP A 281 -3.29 -16.73 14.92
CA TRP A 281 -3.00 -15.39 14.42
C TRP A 281 -1.51 -15.22 14.10
N LEU A 282 -0.63 -15.62 15.03
CA LEU A 282 0.82 -15.53 14.83
C LEU A 282 1.27 -16.36 13.63
N LEU A 283 0.74 -17.57 13.47
CA LEU A 283 1.01 -18.41 12.29
C LEU A 283 0.54 -17.72 11.00
N ALA A 284 -0.68 -17.19 10.98
CA ALA A 284 -1.21 -16.48 9.82
C ALA A 284 -0.33 -15.27 9.44
N VAL A 285 0.16 -14.53 10.43
CA VAL A 285 1.04 -13.39 10.20
C VAL A 285 2.40 -13.81 9.67
N ILE A 286 3.01 -14.86 10.22
CA ILE A 286 4.29 -15.39 9.74
C ILE A 286 4.16 -15.84 8.28
N VAL A 287 3.10 -16.60 7.95
CA VAL A 287 2.83 -17.07 6.59
C VAL A 287 2.62 -15.89 5.64
N ASN A 288 1.80 -14.90 6.01
CA ASN A 288 1.56 -13.73 5.17
C ASN A 288 2.84 -12.92 4.95
N SER A 289 3.62 -12.69 6.00
CA SER A 289 4.83 -11.87 5.96
C SER A 289 5.92 -12.53 5.12
N LEU A 290 6.21 -13.82 5.36
CA LEU A 290 7.24 -14.56 4.63
C LEU A 290 6.86 -14.76 3.17
N TYR A 291 5.61 -15.10 2.86
CA TYR A 291 5.18 -15.26 1.48
C TYR A 291 5.23 -13.92 0.73
N SER A 292 4.77 -12.83 1.36
CA SER A 292 4.81 -11.53 0.73
C SER A 292 6.24 -10.99 0.56
N PHE A 293 7.16 -11.29 1.49
CA PHE A 293 8.59 -10.98 1.34
C PHE A 293 9.22 -11.77 0.19
N TYR A 294 8.98 -13.09 0.14
CA TYR A 294 9.42 -13.93 -0.97
C TYR A 294 8.94 -13.37 -2.30
N TRP A 295 7.67 -12.95 -2.37
CA TRP A 295 7.09 -12.41 -3.58
C TRP A 295 7.78 -11.12 -4.04
N ASP A 296 8.00 -10.18 -3.12
CA ASP A 296 8.64 -8.90 -3.43
C ASP A 296 10.05 -9.13 -4.02
N VAL A 297 10.85 -9.98 -3.37
CA VAL A 297 12.23 -10.27 -3.81
C VAL A 297 12.25 -11.07 -5.11
N ALA A 298 11.55 -12.19 -5.17
CA ALA A 298 11.69 -13.16 -6.26
C ALA A 298 10.86 -12.80 -7.51
N ASN A 299 9.69 -12.16 -7.35
CA ASN A 299 8.75 -11.96 -8.46
C ASN A 299 8.64 -10.49 -8.88
N ASP A 300 8.49 -9.58 -7.91
CA ASP A 300 8.30 -8.15 -8.19
C ASP A 300 9.63 -7.48 -8.55
N TRP A 301 10.71 -7.81 -7.85
CA TRP A 301 12.06 -7.33 -8.12
C TRP A 301 12.87 -8.27 -9.01
N ASP A 302 12.37 -9.48 -9.27
CA ASP A 302 12.96 -10.45 -10.20
C ASP A 302 14.41 -10.80 -9.81
N LEU A 303 14.68 -10.91 -8.51
CA LEU A 303 16.01 -11.21 -7.97
C LEU A 303 16.18 -12.70 -7.73
N THR A 304 17.42 -13.16 -7.81
CA THR A 304 17.76 -14.59 -7.74
C THR A 304 18.05 -15.07 -6.32
N LEU A 305 18.03 -14.19 -5.31
CA LEU A 305 18.43 -14.49 -3.93
C LEU A 305 17.74 -15.73 -3.33
N LEU A 306 16.46 -15.92 -3.66
CA LEU A 306 15.62 -17.00 -3.16
C LEU A 306 15.45 -18.14 -4.18
N SER A 307 16.31 -18.19 -5.20
CA SER A 307 16.32 -19.25 -6.21
C SER A 307 17.67 -19.99 -6.25
N PRO A 308 17.74 -21.17 -6.90
CA PRO A 308 19.01 -21.87 -7.11
C PRO A 308 20.06 -21.03 -7.86
N ALA A 309 19.63 -20.05 -8.66
CA ALA A 309 20.50 -19.18 -9.45
C ALA A 309 21.21 -18.09 -8.64
N ARG A 310 21.02 -18.01 -7.31
CA ARG A 310 21.65 -16.99 -6.44
C ARG A 310 23.17 -16.94 -6.53
N SER A 311 23.82 -18.05 -6.86
CA SER A 311 25.28 -18.16 -6.94
C SER A 311 25.82 -18.12 -8.38
N ASN A 312 25.02 -17.70 -9.37
CA ASN A 312 25.51 -17.58 -10.74
C ASN A 312 26.65 -16.54 -10.80
N PRO A 313 27.85 -16.91 -11.31
CA PRO A 313 29.03 -16.03 -11.33
C PRO A 313 28.91 -14.83 -12.29
N GLU A 314 27.94 -14.80 -13.20
CA GLU A 314 27.77 -13.72 -14.18
C GLU A 314 27.23 -12.41 -13.58
N HIS A 315 26.70 -12.44 -12.37
CA HIS A 315 26.12 -11.29 -11.69
C HIS A 315 26.31 -11.37 -10.17
N PRO A 316 26.17 -10.27 -9.43
CA PRO A 316 26.32 -10.30 -7.98
C PRO A 316 25.37 -11.30 -7.30
N TYR A 317 25.79 -11.84 -6.16
CA TYR A 317 25.08 -12.89 -5.43
C TYR A 317 23.62 -12.52 -5.17
N GLY A 318 22.69 -13.36 -5.64
CA GLY A 318 21.26 -13.19 -5.41
C GLY A 318 20.63 -12.00 -6.15
N LEU A 319 21.35 -11.27 -7.00
CA LEU A 319 20.80 -10.22 -7.85
C LEU A 319 20.52 -10.75 -9.26
N ARG A 320 20.02 -9.89 -10.15
CA ARG A 320 19.76 -10.24 -11.56
C ARG A 320 20.84 -9.69 -12.49
N ARG A 321 20.98 -10.28 -13.67
CA ARG A 321 22.00 -9.90 -14.66
C ARG A 321 21.89 -8.42 -15.11
N LYS A 322 20.67 -7.94 -15.36
CA LYS A 322 20.41 -6.58 -15.85
C LYS A 322 19.87 -5.69 -14.73
N MET A 323 20.70 -4.78 -14.25
CA MET A 323 20.39 -3.79 -13.21
C MET A 323 20.57 -2.38 -13.77
N VAL A 324 19.63 -1.49 -13.46
CA VAL A 324 19.69 -0.07 -13.82
C VAL A 324 20.33 0.75 -12.71
N PHE A 325 20.08 0.40 -11.44
CA PHE A 325 20.78 1.02 -10.32
C PHE A 325 22.23 0.52 -10.31
N ARG A 326 23.20 1.43 -10.48
CA ARG A 326 24.61 1.07 -10.67
C ARG A 326 25.24 0.41 -9.44
N ALA A 327 24.82 0.81 -8.25
CA ALA A 327 25.33 0.30 -6.98
C ALA A 327 24.49 -0.91 -6.54
N SER A 328 25.10 -2.09 -6.50
CA SER A 328 24.43 -3.34 -6.10
C SER A 328 23.97 -3.31 -4.64
N GLU A 329 24.64 -2.52 -3.81
CA GLU A 329 24.32 -2.28 -2.40
C GLU A 329 22.90 -1.75 -2.23
N ILE A 330 22.39 -0.97 -3.18
CA ILE A 330 21.03 -0.41 -3.15
C ILE A 330 19.98 -1.53 -3.13
N TYR A 331 20.21 -2.62 -3.87
CA TYR A 331 19.31 -3.77 -3.88
C TYR A 331 19.33 -4.52 -2.54
N TYR A 332 20.51 -4.75 -1.98
CA TYR A 332 20.63 -5.44 -0.68
C TYR A 332 20.04 -4.61 0.46
N VAL A 333 20.24 -3.29 0.45
CA VAL A 333 19.59 -2.37 1.40
C VAL A 333 18.07 -2.44 1.25
N ALA A 334 17.54 -2.45 0.02
CA ALA A 334 16.11 -2.57 -0.21
C ALA A 334 15.53 -3.91 0.28
N ILE A 335 16.24 -5.03 0.05
CA ILE A 335 15.86 -6.35 0.59
C ILE A 335 15.83 -6.34 2.12
N GLY A 336 16.88 -5.81 2.75
CA GLY A 336 16.95 -5.70 4.21
C GLY A 336 15.84 -4.82 4.78
N LEU A 337 15.62 -3.65 4.19
CA LEU A 337 14.55 -2.74 4.60
C LEU A 337 13.17 -3.35 4.40
N ASP A 338 12.91 -4.05 3.30
CA ASP A 338 11.62 -4.71 3.08
C ASP A 338 11.38 -5.81 4.12
N PHE A 339 12.38 -6.64 4.40
CA PHE A 339 12.28 -7.66 5.45
C PHE A 339 11.97 -7.06 6.82
N LEU A 340 12.76 -6.06 7.24
CA LEU A 340 12.61 -5.41 8.55
C LEU A 340 11.26 -4.69 8.68
N LEU A 341 10.86 -3.92 7.66
CA LEU A 341 9.61 -3.16 7.70
C LEU A 341 8.38 -4.05 7.55
N ARG A 342 8.48 -5.24 6.93
CA ARG A 342 7.38 -6.21 6.92
C ARG A 342 7.05 -6.75 8.30
N ILE A 343 8.04 -6.89 9.18
CA ILE A 343 7.80 -7.23 10.59
C ILE A 343 6.93 -6.15 11.26
N THR A 344 7.03 -4.89 10.83
CA THR A 344 6.19 -3.82 11.39
C THR A 344 4.71 -3.95 11.00
N TRP A 345 4.37 -4.57 9.86
CA TRP A 345 2.98 -4.86 9.49
C TRP A 345 2.30 -5.80 10.49
N THR A 346 3.03 -6.80 10.99
CA THR A 346 2.59 -7.71 12.07
C THR A 346 2.19 -6.93 13.33
N LEU A 347 2.97 -5.91 13.68
CA LEU A 347 2.75 -5.09 14.86
C LEU A 347 1.47 -4.23 14.74
N LYS A 348 1.07 -3.84 13.52
CA LYS A 348 -0.18 -3.05 13.27
C LYS A 348 -1.47 -3.79 13.60
N LEU A 349 -1.44 -5.12 13.59
CA LEU A 349 -2.63 -5.96 13.69
C LEU A 349 -2.67 -6.75 15.00
N SER A 350 -1.63 -6.64 15.82
CA SER A 350 -1.57 -7.32 17.12
C SER A 350 -2.53 -6.67 18.11
N PRO A 351 -3.55 -7.41 18.61
CA PRO A 351 -4.47 -6.91 19.62
C PRO A 351 -3.79 -6.68 20.98
N HIS A 352 -2.64 -7.31 21.22
CA HIS A 352 -1.90 -7.20 22.48
C HIS A 352 -0.94 -6.01 22.48
N LEU A 353 -0.60 -5.48 21.30
CA LEU A 353 0.07 -4.19 21.21
C LEU A 353 -0.89 -3.03 21.48
N ASP A 354 -2.20 -3.17 21.27
CA ASP A 354 -3.18 -2.15 21.69
C ASP A 354 -3.16 -1.93 23.23
N GLN A 355 -2.64 -2.88 24.03
CA GLN A 355 -2.45 -2.73 25.49
C GLN A 355 -1.07 -2.20 25.90
N PHE A 356 -0.06 -2.30 25.05
CA PHE A 356 1.31 -1.80 25.31
C PHE A 356 1.63 -0.51 24.53
N ASN A 357 0.77 -0.13 23.59
CA ASN A 357 0.93 0.95 22.64
C ASN A 357 -0.25 1.93 22.75
N ASP A 358 -0.59 2.35 23.98
CA ASP A 358 -1.47 3.49 24.30
C ASP A 358 -1.02 4.81 23.62
N TRP A 359 0.08 4.78 22.86
CA TRP A 359 0.65 5.86 22.10
C TRP A 359 0.19 5.77 20.64
N GLU A 360 -0.87 6.50 20.31
CA GLU A 360 -1.33 6.71 18.92
C GLU A 360 -0.19 7.15 17.96
N GLY A 361 0.87 7.77 18.49
CA GLY A 361 2.10 8.09 17.76
C GLY A 361 2.85 6.87 17.21
N GLY A 362 2.88 5.76 17.96
CA GLY A 362 3.49 4.51 17.50
C GLY A 362 2.72 3.91 16.33
N ILE A 363 1.39 3.91 16.40
CA ILE A 363 0.51 3.44 15.32
C ILE A 363 0.73 4.28 14.06
N PHE A 364 0.75 5.62 14.20
CA PHE A 364 1.07 6.52 13.10
C PHE A 364 2.44 6.26 12.48
N CYS A 365 3.48 6.07 13.31
CA CYS A 365 4.84 5.77 12.84
C CYS A 365 4.87 4.48 12.00
N ILE A 366 4.24 3.41 12.49
CA ILE A 366 4.17 2.14 11.77
C ILE A 366 3.36 2.28 10.47
N GLN A 367 2.31 3.12 10.44
CA GLN A 367 1.60 3.44 9.20
C GLN A 367 2.49 4.16 8.18
N ALA A 368 3.23 5.18 8.61
CA ALA A 368 4.16 5.91 7.77
C ALA A 368 5.29 5.01 7.23
N LEU A 369 5.84 4.13 8.07
CA LEU A 369 6.89 3.17 7.69
C LEU A 369 6.43 2.17 6.61
N GLU A 370 5.18 1.72 6.66
CA GLU A 370 4.63 0.85 5.61
C GLU A 370 4.46 1.58 4.28
N VAL A 371 4.04 2.84 4.31
CA VAL A 371 3.98 3.68 3.10
C VAL A 371 5.38 3.93 2.55
N PHE A 372 6.35 4.18 3.42
CA PHE A 372 7.76 4.33 3.05
C PHE A 372 8.34 3.05 2.44
N ARG A 373 8.04 1.88 3.00
CA ARG A 373 8.43 0.58 2.43
C ARG A 373 7.90 0.42 1.01
N ARG A 374 6.61 0.70 0.80
CA ARG A 374 5.99 0.65 -0.53
C ARG A 374 6.60 1.66 -1.50
N TRP A 375 6.94 2.85 -1.01
CA TRP A 375 7.64 3.87 -1.80
C TRP A 375 9.00 3.35 -2.33
N ILE A 376 9.79 2.68 -1.50
CA ILE A 376 11.03 2.02 -1.93
C ILE A 376 10.72 0.94 -2.97
N TRP A 377 9.74 0.07 -2.69
CA TRP A 377 9.37 -1.04 -3.57
C TRP A 377 9.00 -0.59 -5.00
N ILE A 378 8.40 0.60 -5.17
CA ILE A 378 8.02 1.13 -6.49
C ILE A 378 9.25 1.29 -7.39
N PHE A 379 10.38 1.78 -6.88
CA PHE A 379 11.60 1.95 -7.66
C PHE A 379 12.01 0.65 -8.35
N PHE A 380 12.15 -0.41 -7.57
CA PHE A 380 12.57 -1.72 -8.06
C PHE A 380 11.50 -2.39 -8.90
N ARG A 381 10.21 -2.28 -8.53
CA ARG A 381 9.12 -2.85 -9.33
C ARG A 381 9.05 -2.23 -10.72
N VAL A 382 9.18 -0.90 -10.82
CA VAL A 382 9.15 -0.17 -12.09
C VAL A 382 10.40 -0.46 -12.90
N GLU A 383 11.57 -0.53 -12.26
CA GLU A 383 12.81 -0.95 -12.91
C GLU A 383 12.69 -2.36 -13.51
N THR A 384 12.15 -3.33 -12.76
CA THR A 384 11.87 -4.68 -13.26
C THR A 384 10.98 -4.67 -14.49
N GLU A 385 9.86 -3.93 -14.43
CA GLU A 385 8.93 -3.86 -15.57
C GLU A 385 9.60 -3.25 -16.80
N TRP A 386 10.41 -2.21 -16.60
CA TRP A 386 11.16 -1.58 -17.67
C TRP A 386 12.20 -2.52 -18.28
N VAL A 387 12.94 -3.25 -17.46
CA VAL A 387 13.92 -4.25 -17.89
C VAL A 387 13.24 -5.35 -18.70
N ARG A 388 12.09 -5.88 -18.23
CA ARG A 388 11.30 -6.89 -18.95
C ARG A 388 10.88 -6.38 -20.32
N ASN A 389 10.26 -5.20 -20.40
CA ASN A 389 9.78 -4.61 -21.66
C ASN A 389 10.89 -4.25 -22.66
N THR A 390 12.10 -3.92 -22.17
CA THR A 390 13.23 -3.52 -23.04
C THR A 390 14.06 -4.71 -23.49
N SER A 391 14.06 -5.81 -22.73
CA SER A 391 14.85 -7.01 -23.06
C SER A 391 14.13 -7.91 -24.06
N THR A 392 12.80 -7.83 -24.14
CA THR A 392 11.95 -8.47 -25.15
C THR A 392 11.85 -7.67 -26.45
N GLY A 393 12.88 -6.90 -26.82
CA GLY A 393 12.91 -5.95 -27.94
C GLY A 393 12.79 -6.52 -29.37
N LEU A 394 12.06 -7.61 -29.57
CA LEU A 394 11.40 -7.99 -30.82
C LEU A 394 9.95 -8.36 -30.49
N GLY A 395 9.03 -7.42 -30.68
CA GLY A 395 7.60 -7.75 -30.78
C GLY A 395 6.78 -7.48 -29.52
N GLN A 396 5.63 -6.86 -29.78
CA GLN A 396 4.58 -6.49 -28.85
C GLN A 396 3.72 -7.70 -28.44
N ASP A 397 4.29 -8.90 -28.43
CA ASP A 397 3.62 -10.14 -28.10
C ASP A 397 4.45 -10.83 -27.01
N ASP A 398 3.75 -11.35 -26.01
CA ASP A 398 4.28 -12.15 -24.90
C ASP A 398 4.85 -11.39 -23.68
N ILE A 399 3.94 -11.11 -22.74
CA ILE A 399 4.26 -11.20 -21.31
C ILE A 399 4.48 -12.69 -20.99
N LEU A 400 5.61 -13.25 -21.44
CA LEU A 400 6.05 -14.59 -21.06
C LEU A 400 7.00 -14.45 -19.87
N LEU A 401 6.51 -14.98 -18.75
CA LEU A 401 7.27 -15.21 -17.54
C LEU A 401 8.41 -16.18 -17.82
N GLY A 402 9.48 -16.02 -17.05
CA GLY A 402 10.75 -16.70 -17.22
C GLY A 402 10.63 -18.21 -17.36
N ASP A 403 11.24 -18.71 -18.43
CA ASP A 403 11.69 -20.08 -18.48
C ASP A 403 12.70 -20.28 -17.35
N TYR A 404 12.30 -21.08 -16.36
CA TYR A 404 13.25 -21.78 -15.52
C TYR A 404 14.00 -22.75 -16.45
N SER A 405 15.30 -22.49 -16.62
CA SER A 405 16.27 -23.40 -17.23
C SER A 405 16.07 -24.83 -16.70
N SER A 406 15.36 -25.66 -17.46
CA SER A 406 15.47 -27.12 -17.39
C SER A 406 16.75 -27.47 -18.14
N GLY A 407 17.81 -27.79 -17.40
CA GLY A 407 19.02 -28.36 -17.97
C GLY A 407 18.69 -29.57 -18.85
N LYS A 408 19.09 -29.47 -20.12
CA LYS A 408 19.43 -30.63 -20.94
C LYS A 408 20.94 -30.59 -21.09
N ASP A 409 21.59 -31.44 -20.32
CA ASP A 409 22.89 -31.98 -20.67
C ASP A 409 22.65 -32.88 -21.90
N ASP A 410 23.01 -32.39 -23.07
CA ASP A 410 23.25 -33.23 -24.24
C ASP A 410 24.78 -33.41 -24.30
N ASP A 411 25.26 -34.49 -23.69
CA ASP A 411 26.61 -35.03 -23.94
C ASP A 411 26.51 -35.98 -25.15
N ASP A 412 27.21 -35.61 -26.23
CA ASP A 412 27.80 -36.50 -27.24
C ASP A 412 29.33 -36.41 -27.11
#